data_AF-A0A3N5Q2Y5-F1
#
_entry.id   AF-A0A3N5Q2Y5-F1
#
_cell.length_a   1.000
_cell.length_b   1.000
_cell.length_c   1.000
_cell.angle_alpha   90.00
_cell.angle_beta   90.00
_cell.angle_gamma   90.00
#
_symmetry.space_group_name_H-M   'P 1'
#
loop_
_entity.id
_entity.type
_entity.pdbx_description
1 polymer ?
#
loop_
_entity_poly.entity_id
_entity_poly.type
_entity_poly.pdbx_seq_one_letter_code
_entity_poly.pdbx_strand_id
1 'polypeptide(L)'
;MKSLPVARVSKPLHARFGKPVPPNKRCARQYRRTILGGCEGIGEDAVSCFHLAEFSYRLRSHYMKSTFIAIVCGLVCLSAVANADTMTYNGVGLNETVTLHIPGMLADNMTVSAGQELVNFHGMDMRAYCVDLNQYAASANNVTVVGVDSVNHGSYVAYLMATYAPQVTTNRQAAALGVALWEVVSETGTDFSANCGRFYITGNNGVATDANAMLADLTSRINNPNTDWQTWNGSVAILHSPTAQDFAVLTFGTDVPEPATMALLAVGAIGLLYKRHRAGRIG
;
A
#
# COMPACT_ATOMS: atom_id res chain seq x y z
N MET A 1 47.38 -0.70 -16.75
CA MET A 1 45.94 -1.02 -16.60
C MET A 1 45.78 -2.53 -16.79
N LYS A 2 45.54 -3.28 -15.71
CA LYS A 2 45.38 -4.74 -15.75
C LYS A 2 43.89 -5.07 -15.87
N SER A 3 43.52 -5.76 -16.94
CA SER A 3 42.16 -6.27 -17.19
C SER A 3 41.78 -7.31 -16.13
N LEU A 4 40.67 -7.08 -15.44
CA LEU A 4 40.08 -8.06 -14.52
C LEU A 4 39.36 -9.18 -15.30
N PRO A 5 39.39 -10.43 -14.81
CA PRO A 5 38.78 -11.57 -15.49
C PRO A 5 37.26 -11.58 -15.36
N VAL A 6 36.60 -11.86 -16.49
CA VAL A 6 35.15 -12.08 -16.61
C VAL A 6 34.76 -13.35 -15.85
N ALA A 7 33.94 -13.20 -14.80
CA ALA A 7 33.41 -14.31 -14.03
C ALA A 7 32.41 -15.12 -14.88
N ARG A 8 32.61 -16.44 -14.89
CA ARG A 8 31.87 -17.40 -15.68
C ARG A 8 30.55 -17.73 -14.97
N VAL A 9 29.43 -17.44 -15.63
CA VAL A 9 28.06 -17.73 -15.13
C VAL A 9 27.89 -19.23 -14.91
N SER A 10 27.74 -19.64 -13.65
CA SER A 10 27.40 -21.01 -13.26
C SER A 10 25.92 -21.30 -13.49
N LYS A 11 25.63 -22.49 -14.03
CA LYS A 11 24.30 -22.98 -14.42
C LYS A 11 23.31 -23.00 -13.24
N PRO A 12 22.00 -22.83 -13.49
CA PRO A 12 20.98 -22.85 -12.44
C PRO A 12 20.83 -24.24 -11.82
N LEU A 13 20.87 -24.29 -10.49
CA LEU A 13 20.51 -25.46 -9.70
C LEU A 13 18.98 -25.62 -9.74
N HIS A 14 18.48 -26.71 -10.32
CA HIS A 14 17.08 -27.09 -10.19
C HIS A 14 16.79 -27.51 -8.75
N ALA A 15 16.24 -26.59 -7.95
CA ALA A 15 15.64 -26.92 -6.66
C ALA A 15 14.38 -27.77 -6.89
N ARG A 16 14.39 -29.00 -6.38
CA ARG A 16 13.19 -29.85 -6.31
C ARG A 16 12.24 -29.24 -5.27
N PHE A 17 11.19 -28.58 -5.73
CA PHE A 17 10.07 -28.20 -4.87
C PHE A 17 9.42 -29.46 -4.28
N GLY A 18 9.46 -29.58 -2.96
CA GLY A 18 8.70 -30.57 -2.21
C GLY A 18 7.20 -30.39 -2.47
N LYS A 19 6.47 -31.51 -2.56
CA LYS A 19 5.03 -31.50 -2.80
C LYS A 19 4.31 -30.73 -1.67
N PRO A 20 3.30 -29.91 -1.99
CA PRO A 20 2.52 -29.19 -0.98
C PRO A 20 1.82 -30.18 -0.03
N VAL A 21 2.03 -29.97 1.27
CA VAL A 21 1.29 -30.66 2.33
C VAL A 21 -0.15 -30.13 2.31
N PRO A 22 -1.18 -31.01 2.20
CA PRO A 22 -2.56 -30.56 2.18
C PRO A 22 -2.97 -29.96 3.54
N PRO A 23 -3.74 -28.87 3.56
CA PRO A 23 -4.20 -28.26 4.79
C PRO A 23 -5.16 -29.20 5.56
N ASN A 24 -4.97 -29.22 6.88
CA ASN A 24 -5.74 -29.98 7.84
C ASN A 24 -7.24 -29.61 7.76
N LYS A 25 -8.07 -30.61 7.47
CA LYS A 25 -9.53 -30.49 7.31
C LYS A 25 -10.24 -30.37 8.66
N ARG A 26 -10.05 -29.27 9.40
CA ARG A 26 -10.92 -28.88 10.51
C ARG A 26 -10.96 -27.36 10.66
N CYS A 27 -11.76 -26.69 9.83
CA CYS A 27 -12.53 -25.48 10.14
C CYS A 27 -13.18 -24.93 8.86
N ALA A 28 -14.34 -25.48 8.50
CA ALA A 28 -15.23 -24.90 7.48
C ALA A 28 -16.66 -25.37 7.74
N ARG A 29 -17.26 -24.89 8.85
CA ARG A 29 -18.71 -24.93 9.09
C ARG A 29 -19.06 -23.77 10.02
N GLN A 30 -19.53 -22.66 9.46
CA GLN A 30 -20.58 -21.80 10.00
C GLN A 30 -20.83 -20.72 8.93
N TYR A 31 -22.07 -20.23 8.81
CA TYR A 31 -22.57 -19.28 7.81
C TYR A 31 -23.08 -19.87 6.48
N ARG A 32 -24.20 -20.61 6.60
CA ARG A 32 -25.25 -20.63 5.58
C ARG A 32 -26.62 -20.74 6.28
N ARG A 33 -27.59 -19.93 5.82
CA ARG A 33 -28.96 -19.66 6.34
C ARG A 33 -28.95 -18.51 7.37
N THR A 34 -29.67 -17.40 7.18
CA THR A 34 -31.13 -17.34 7.02
C THR A 34 -31.57 -16.01 6.38
N ILE A 35 -32.03 -15.99 5.13
CA ILE A 35 -33.04 -15.04 4.63
C ILE A 35 -33.81 -15.79 3.55
N LEU A 36 -34.84 -16.53 3.93
CA LEU A 36 -35.98 -16.91 3.08
C LEU A 36 -37.05 -17.47 4.02
N GLY A 37 -38.09 -16.69 4.28
CA GLY A 37 -39.25 -17.13 5.02
C GLY A 37 -40.25 -15.99 5.23
N GLY A 38 -41.41 -16.12 4.59
CA GLY A 38 -42.66 -15.54 5.11
C GLY A 38 -43.33 -14.48 4.25
N CYS A 39 -44.08 -14.90 3.23
CA CYS A 39 -45.34 -14.25 2.84
C CYS A 39 -46.27 -15.31 2.23
N GLU A 40 -47.06 -15.96 3.08
CA GLU A 40 -48.27 -16.69 2.70
C GLU A 40 -49.48 -15.99 3.33
N GLY A 41 -50.50 -15.72 2.52
CA GLY A 41 -51.90 -15.72 2.95
C GLY A 41 -52.61 -14.38 3.18
N ILE A 42 -53.20 -13.81 2.12
CA ILE A 42 -54.50 -13.09 2.09
C ILE A 42 -54.92 -13.11 0.60
N GLY A 43 -56.01 -13.75 0.14
CA GLY A 43 -57.40 -13.51 0.50
C GLY A 43 -58.05 -12.75 -0.67
N GLU A 44 -58.99 -13.40 -1.36
CA GLU A 44 -59.77 -12.88 -2.50
C GLU A 44 -60.41 -11.53 -2.19
N ASP A 45 -60.43 -10.61 -3.17
CA ASP A 45 -61.65 -9.89 -3.59
C ASP A 45 -61.39 -8.99 -4.79
N ALA A 46 -62.21 -9.20 -5.82
CA ALA A 46 -62.25 -8.42 -7.04
C ALA A 46 -63.12 -7.18 -6.83
N VAL A 47 -62.53 -5.97 -6.76
CA VAL A 47 -63.26 -4.72 -6.98
C VAL A 47 -62.40 -3.73 -7.75
N SER A 48 -62.80 -3.57 -9.02
CA SER A 48 -62.91 -2.29 -9.71
C SER A 48 -61.65 -1.64 -10.26
N CYS A 49 -61.34 -2.10 -11.47
CA CYS A 49 -61.05 -1.27 -12.63
C CYS A 49 -61.92 0.01 -12.71
N PHE A 50 -61.55 1.11 -12.03
CA PHE A 50 -62.07 2.45 -12.40
C PHE A 50 -61.19 3.62 -11.92
N HIS A 51 -59.86 3.50 -11.95
CA HIS A 51 -58.95 4.63 -11.69
C HIS A 51 -57.69 4.64 -12.58
N LEU A 52 -57.76 4.08 -13.80
CA LEU A 52 -56.64 4.05 -14.75
C LEU A 52 -56.75 5.05 -15.90
N ALA A 53 -57.47 6.16 -15.72
CA ALA A 53 -57.60 7.19 -16.77
C ALA A 53 -57.07 8.59 -16.40
N GLU A 54 -56.80 8.89 -15.11
CA GLU A 54 -56.21 10.19 -14.72
C GLU A 54 -54.72 10.13 -14.30
N PHE A 55 -54.12 8.95 -14.22
CA PHE A 55 -52.70 8.81 -13.88
C PHE A 55 -51.75 8.94 -15.09
N SER A 56 -52.26 9.27 -16.28
CA SER A 56 -51.44 9.35 -17.50
C SER A 56 -50.88 10.75 -17.78
N TYR A 57 -51.37 11.80 -17.11
CA TYR A 57 -50.86 13.17 -17.35
C TYR A 57 -49.81 13.65 -16.32
N ARG A 58 -49.75 13.06 -15.12
CA ARG A 58 -48.68 13.37 -14.14
C ARG A 58 -47.38 12.60 -14.37
N LEU A 59 -47.38 11.52 -15.16
CA LEU A 59 -46.16 10.73 -15.41
C LEU A 59 -45.20 11.32 -16.46
N ARG A 60 -45.63 12.29 -17.29
CA ARG A 60 -44.72 12.96 -18.23
C ARG A 60 -43.80 14.01 -17.58
N SER A 61 -44.13 14.50 -16.39
CA SER A 61 -43.29 15.46 -15.63
C SER A 61 -42.22 14.77 -14.74
N HIS A 62 -42.46 13.51 -14.36
CA HIS A 62 -41.53 12.74 -13.52
C HIS A 62 -40.55 11.88 -14.33
N TYR A 63 -40.86 11.51 -15.57
CA TYR A 63 -39.96 10.72 -16.40
C TYR A 63 -38.73 11.49 -16.88
N MET A 64 -38.81 12.81 -17.10
CA MET A 64 -37.63 13.62 -17.48
C MET A 64 -36.70 13.96 -16.31
N LYS A 65 -37.17 13.90 -15.05
CA LYS A 65 -36.33 14.12 -13.86
C LYS A 65 -35.58 12.86 -13.42
N SER A 66 -36.18 11.67 -13.66
CA SER A 66 -35.59 10.38 -13.28
C SER A 66 -34.40 9.98 -14.17
N THR A 67 -34.43 10.33 -15.47
CA THR A 67 -33.31 10.02 -16.40
C THR A 67 -32.07 10.87 -16.12
N PHE A 68 -32.21 12.11 -15.66
CA PHE A 68 -31.07 12.98 -15.34
C PHE A 68 -30.30 12.50 -14.10
N ILE A 69 -30.98 11.93 -13.10
CA ILE A 69 -30.33 11.39 -11.88
C ILE A 69 -29.51 10.14 -12.20
N ALA A 70 -30.02 9.26 -13.08
CA ALA A 70 -29.30 8.06 -13.50
C ALA A 70 -28.01 8.36 -14.28
N ILE A 71 -28.00 9.39 -15.13
CA ILE A 71 -26.81 9.78 -15.92
C ILE A 71 -25.74 10.41 -15.02
N VAL A 72 -26.12 11.21 -14.02
CA VAL A 72 -25.16 11.80 -13.06
C VAL A 72 -24.55 10.70 -12.16
N CYS A 73 -25.32 9.70 -11.74
CA CYS A 73 -24.78 8.57 -10.98
C CYS A 73 -23.82 7.69 -11.81
N GLY A 74 -24.09 7.51 -13.11
CA GLY A 74 -23.22 6.72 -13.99
C GLY A 74 -21.85 7.35 -14.26
N LEU A 75 -21.76 8.68 -14.27
CA LEU A 75 -20.50 9.42 -14.51
C LEU A 75 -19.57 9.44 -13.28
N VAL A 76 -20.09 9.26 -12.06
CA VAL A 76 -19.27 9.22 -10.83
C VAL A 76 -18.57 7.86 -10.64
N CYS A 77 -18.99 6.83 -11.38
CA CYS A 77 -18.34 5.51 -11.35
C CYS A 77 -17.14 5.37 -12.30
N LEU A 78 -16.72 6.44 -13.00
CA LEU A 78 -15.42 6.48 -13.68
C LEU A 78 -14.34 6.52 -12.60
N SER A 79 -13.96 5.32 -12.18
CA SER A 79 -13.00 5.05 -11.12
C SER A 79 -11.74 5.84 -11.39
N ALA A 80 -11.24 6.56 -10.38
CA ALA A 80 -9.91 7.15 -10.45
C ALA A 80 -8.91 6.03 -10.76
N VAL A 81 -8.43 5.99 -11.99
CA VAL A 81 -7.29 5.17 -12.34
C VAL A 81 -6.12 5.76 -11.57
N ALA A 82 -5.61 5.03 -10.59
CA ALA A 82 -4.32 5.33 -9.99
C ALA A 82 -3.31 5.29 -11.14
N ASN A 83 -2.85 6.47 -11.58
CA ASN A 83 -1.83 6.53 -12.61
C ASN A 83 -0.54 6.02 -11.97
N ALA A 84 0.03 4.96 -12.52
CA ALA A 84 1.39 4.59 -12.20
C ALA A 84 2.32 5.70 -12.72
N ASP A 85 3.24 6.14 -11.89
CA ASP A 85 4.26 7.13 -12.26
C ASP A 85 5.63 6.44 -12.36
N THR A 86 6.57 7.04 -13.05
CA THR A 86 7.91 6.49 -13.24
C THR A 86 8.81 6.89 -12.08
N MET A 87 9.34 5.89 -11.37
CA MET A 87 10.43 6.09 -10.42
C MET A 87 11.76 5.71 -11.08
N THR A 88 12.77 6.58 -10.94
CA THR A 88 14.14 6.30 -11.38
C THR A 88 14.97 5.90 -10.17
N TYR A 89 15.64 4.75 -10.25
CA TYR A 89 16.61 4.32 -9.26
C TYR A 89 17.99 4.91 -9.60
N ASN A 90 18.54 5.71 -8.68
CA ASN A 90 19.78 6.45 -8.83
C ASN A 90 20.99 5.79 -8.13
N GLY A 91 20.78 4.62 -7.51
CA GLY A 91 21.81 3.86 -6.80
C GLY A 91 21.64 3.88 -5.28
N VAL A 92 22.68 3.46 -4.58
CA VAL A 92 22.69 3.34 -3.13
C VAL A 92 23.30 4.59 -2.48
N GLY A 93 22.68 5.08 -1.42
CA GLY A 93 23.19 6.16 -0.56
C GLY A 93 24.06 5.62 0.57
N LEU A 94 23.77 6.05 1.81
CA LEU A 94 24.43 5.53 3.01
C LEU A 94 24.08 4.05 3.20
N ASN A 95 25.09 3.18 3.32
CA ASN A 95 24.88 1.73 3.42
C ASN A 95 26.01 1.00 4.16
N GLU A 96 25.70 -0.22 4.60
CA GLU A 96 26.66 -1.23 5.02
C GLU A 96 26.30 -2.57 4.38
N THR A 97 27.27 -3.47 4.28
CA THR A 97 27.02 -4.82 3.78
C THR A 97 26.60 -5.75 4.92
N VAL A 98 25.56 -6.57 4.69
CA VAL A 98 25.06 -7.59 5.60
C VAL A 98 24.74 -8.88 4.84
N THR A 99 24.81 -10.03 5.51
CA THR A 99 24.34 -11.30 4.94
C THR A 99 22.97 -11.63 5.53
N LEU A 100 21.96 -11.75 4.67
CA LEU A 100 20.58 -12.02 5.06
C LEU A 100 20.35 -13.51 5.25
N HIS A 101 19.54 -13.85 6.24
CA HIS A 101 19.00 -15.18 6.45
C HIS A 101 17.49 -15.08 6.59
N ILE A 102 16.77 -15.56 5.58
CA ILE A 102 15.31 -15.51 5.50
C ILE A 102 14.79 -16.69 4.67
N PRO A 103 14.63 -17.87 5.30
CA PRO A 103 14.31 -19.10 4.57
C PRO A 103 13.09 -18.97 3.65
N GLY A 104 13.28 -19.33 2.38
CA GLY A 104 12.23 -19.34 1.36
C GLY A 104 12.02 -18.03 0.61
N MET A 105 12.81 -16.99 0.88
CA MET A 105 12.85 -15.76 0.08
C MET A 105 14.03 -15.77 -0.91
N LEU A 106 13.92 -14.96 -1.97
CA LEU A 106 14.97 -14.82 -2.98
C LEU A 106 16.32 -14.37 -2.38
N ALA A 107 16.28 -13.50 -1.37
CA ALA A 107 17.47 -12.91 -0.76
C ALA A 107 18.16 -13.80 0.31
N ASP A 108 17.69 -15.02 0.55
CA ASP A 108 18.25 -15.91 1.58
C ASP A 108 19.73 -16.26 1.32
N ASN A 109 20.58 -16.15 2.33
CA ASN A 109 22.04 -16.32 2.27
C ASN A 109 22.77 -15.36 1.32
N MET A 110 22.11 -14.28 0.87
CA MET A 110 22.75 -13.27 0.03
C MET A 110 23.44 -12.20 0.87
N THR A 111 24.61 -11.78 0.41
CA THR A 111 25.30 -10.61 0.95
C THR A 111 24.84 -9.40 0.16
N VAL A 112 24.13 -8.49 0.82
CA VAL A 112 23.47 -7.34 0.20
C VAL A 112 23.91 -6.05 0.87
N SER A 113 23.69 -4.94 0.17
CA SER A 113 23.81 -3.61 0.72
C SER A 113 22.52 -3.27 1.48
N ALA A 114 22.60 -3.12 2.80
CA ALA A 114 21.50 -2.59 3.61
C ALA A 114 21.70 -1.08 3.77
N GLY A 115 20.66 -0.28 3.50
CA GLY A 115 20.75 1.16 3.70
C GLY A 115 19.73 1.97 2.90
N GLN A 116 20.12 3.22 2.65
CA GLN A 116 19.34 4.16 1.86
C GLN A 116 19.49 3.85 0.37
N GLU A 117 18.37 3.91 -0.32
CA GLU A 117 18.30 3.91 -1.77
C GLU A 117 18.00 5.33 -2.25
N LEU A 118 18.71 5.77 -3.28
CA LEU A 118 18.50 7.07 -3.90
C LEU A 118 17.53 6.88 -5.06
N VAL A 119 16.36 7.52 -4.98
CA VAL A 119 15.34 7.43 -6.02
C VAL A 119 14.93 8.82 -6.46
N ASN A 120 14.64 8.99 -7.75
CA ASN A 120 13.96 10.17 -8.26
C ASN A 120 12.51 9.82 -8.55
N PHE A 121 11.58 10.53 -7.89
CA PHE A 121 10.15 10.35 -8.06
C PHE A 121 9.50 11.71 -8.28
N HIS A 122 8.74 11.86 -9.37
CA HIS A 122 8.18 13.14 -9.82
C HIS A 122 9.23 14.27 -9.94
N GLY A 123 10.47 13.94 -10.35
CA GLY A 123 11.54 14.93 -10.48
C GLY A 123 12.20 15.32 -9.15
N MET A 124 11.79 14.73 -8.02
CA MET A 124 12.39 14.97 -6.70
C MET A 124 13.30 13.82 -6.31
N ASP A 125 14.53 14.14 -5.89
CA ASP A 125 15.43 13.15 -5.31
C ASP A 125 15.03 12.86 -3.87
N MET A 126 14.70 11.60 -3.61
CA MET A 126 14.24 11.10 -2.33
C MET A 126 15.19 10.02 -1.81
N ARG A 127 15.24 9.90 -0.48
CA ARG A 127 15.85 8.75 0.19
C ARG A 127 14.75 7.74 0.49
N ALA A 128 14.94 6.54 -0.03
CA ALA A 128 14.04 5.42 0.11
C ALA A 128 14.70 4.29 0.92
N TYR A 129 13.88 3.40 1.45
CA TYR A 129 14.34 2.12 2.01
C TYR A 129 13.52 0.99 1.40
N CYS A 130 14.20 -0.09 1.02
CA CYS A 130 13.54 -1.28 0.52
C CYS A 130 12.63 -1.89 1.60
N VAL A 131 11.40 -2.27 1.23
CA VAL A 131 10.49 -3.06 2.07
C VAL A 131 10.05 -4.39 1.43
N ASP A 132 10.64 -4.78 0.30
CA ASP A 132 10.40 -6.07 -0.35
C ASP A 132 11.71 -6.86 -0.58
N LEU A 133 11.86 -7.98 0.14
CA LEU A 133 13.05 -8.86 0.02
C LEU A 133 12.97 -9.89 -1.10
N ASN A 134 11.84 -9.96 -1.82
CA ASN A 134 11.59 -10.99 -2.83
C ASN A 134 11.74 -10.47 -4.27
N GLN A 135 12.09 -9.20 -4.44
CA GLN A 135 12.30 -8.56 -5.74
C GLN A 135 13.59 -7.74 -5.74
N TYR A 136 14.18 -7.56 -6.91
CA TYR A 136 15.36 -6.72 -7.07
C TYR A 136 14.97 -5.25 -7.28
N ALA A 137 15.80 -4.33 -6.81
CA ALA A 137 15.72 -2.93 -7.19
C ALA A 137 15.94 -2.80 -8.70
N ALA A 138 15.09 -2.00 -9.36
CA ALA A 138 15.22 -1.70 -10.77
C ALA A 138 14.83 -0.24 -11.04
N SER A 139 15.44 0.34 -12.07
CA SER A 139 15.24 1.74 -12.48
C SER A 139 14.16 1.86 -13.57
N ALA A 140 13.56 3.05 -13.68
CA ALA A 140 12.52 3.41 -14.66
C ALA A 140 11.29 2.50 -14.61
N ASN A 141 10.88 2.11 -13.40
CA ASN A 141 9.69 1.28 -13.20
C ASN A 141 8.46 2.15 -12.96
N ASN A 142 7.35 1.68 -13.49
CA ASN A 142 6.03 2.17 -13.12
C ASN A 142 5.77 1.75 -11.67
N VAL A 143 5.66 2.74 -10.80
CA VAL A 143 5.30 2.58 -9.40
C VAL A 143 3.95 3.25 -9.13
N THR A 144 3.20 2.65 -8.22
CA THR A 144 1.98 3.25 -7.67
C THR A 144 2.23 3.62 -6.23
N VAL A 145 1.84 4.82 -5.83
CA VAL A 145 1.88 5.22 -4.43
C VAL A 145 0.72 4.52 -3.70
N VAL A 146 1.04 3.72 -2.70
CA VAL A 146 0.08 3.03 -1.85
C VAL A 146 0.34 3.38 -0.38
N GLY A 147 -0.69 3.25 0.45
CA GLY A 147 -0.56 3.42 1.90
C GLY A 147 0.27 2.30 2.51
N VAL A 148 0.88 2.55 3.67
CA VAL A 148 1.73 1.56 4.36
C VAL A 148 1.01 0.26 4.71
N ASP A 149 -0.31 0.27 4.80
CA ASP A 149 -1.12 -0.95 5.02
C ASP A 149 -1.00 -1.96 3.85
N SER A 150 -0.36 -1.60 2.73
CA SER A 150 -0.03 -2.53 1.64
C SER A 150 1.09 -3.51 1.99
N VAL A 151 1.90 -3.22 3.01
CA VAL A 151 2.97 -4.10 3.48
C VAL A 151 2.64 -4.66 4.86
N ASN A 152 3.18 -5.85 5.14
CA ASN A 152 3.00 -6.49 6.43
C ASN A 152 3.58 -5.59 7.54
N HIS A 153 2.83 -5.44 8.64
CA HIS A 153 3.18 -4.52 9.74
C HIS A 153 3.45 -3.07 9.29
N GLY A 154 2.76 -2.58 8.26
CA GLY A 154 2.94 -1.26 7.67
C GLY A 154 2.97 -0.08 8.64
N SER A 155 2.16 -0.11 9.70
CA SER A 155 2.19 0.94 10.71
C SER A 155 3.49 0.98 11.54
N TYR A 156 4.14 -0.16 11.73
CA TYR A 156 5.45 -0.24 12.39
C TYR A 156 6.58 0.23 11.46
N VAL A 157 6.47 -0.08 10.16
CA VAL A 157 7.31 0.50 9.11
C VAL A 157 7.20 2.03 9.12
N ALA A 158 5.98 2.56 9.17
CA ALA A 158 5.73 3.99 9.22
C ALA A 158 6.38 4.65 10.44
N TYR A 159 6.23 4.03 11.62
CA TYR A 159 6.85 4.49 12.86
C TYR A 159 8.38 4.54 12.75
N LEU A 160 9.02 3.45 12.31
CA LEU A 160 10.47 3.36 12.18
C LEU A 160 11.01 4.40 11.20
N MET A 161 10.36 4.53 10.04
CA MET A 161 10.70 5.51 9.01
C MET A 161 10.58 6.94 9.54
N ALA A 162 9.44 7.32 10.12
CA ALA A 162 9.22 8.67 10.59
C ALA A 162 10.14 9.06 11.76
N THR A 163 10.48 8.10 12.62
CA THR A 163 11.32 8.34 13.81
C THR A 163 12.79 8.40 13.45
N TYR A 164 13.29 7.41 12.71
CA TYR A 164 14.73 7.19 12.56
C TYR A 164 15.28 7.70 11.23
N ALA A 165 14.53 7.68 10.13
CA ALA A 165 15.06 8.12 8.83
C ALA A 165 15.59 9.56 8.84
N PRO A 166 14.96 10.55 9.51
CA PRO A 166 15.50 11.91 9.62
C PRO A 166 16.80 12.01 10.43
N GLN A 167 17.09 11.03 11.28
CA GLN A 167 18.26 11.01 12.17
C GLN A 167 19.47 10.30 11.55
N VAL A 168 19.29 9.60 10.44
CA VAL A 168 20.35 8.81 9.79
C VAL A 168 21.39 9.75 9.16
N THR A 169 22.61 9.71 9.71
CA THR A 169 23.76 10.49 9.23
C THR A 169 25.00 9.64 8.90
N THR A 170 24.96 8.35 9.19
CA THR A 170 26.07 7.41 8.97
C THR A 170 25.61 6.16 8.22
N ASN A 171 26.56 5.50 7.53
CA ASN A 171 26.37 4.22 6.85
C ASN A 171 25.73 3.16 7.75
N ARG A 172 26.27 2.99 8.97
CA ARG A 172 25.79 2.00 9.94
C ARG A 172 24.36 2.27 10.40
N GLN A 173 23.99 3.54 10.64
CA GLN A 173 22.61 3.91 10.99
C GLN A 173 21.63 3.65 9.84
N ALA A 174 22.03 3.93 8.60
CA ALA A 174 21.20 3.66 7.43
C ALA A 174 20.94 2.17 7.26
N ALA A 175 22.00 1.36 7.37
CA ALA A 175 21.89 -0.09 7.31
C ALA A 175 21.05 -0.66 8.44
N ALA A 176 21.23 -0.16 9.67
CA ALA A 176 20.45 -0.57 10.84
C ALA A 176 18.96 -0.32 10.65
N LEU A 177 18.59 0.86 10.11
CA LEU A 177 17.20 1.15 9.77
C LEU A 177 16.66 0.20 8.69
N GLY A 178 17.41 -0.01 7.60
CA GLY A 178 17.00 -0.96 6.56
C GLY A 178 16.76 -2.38 7.09
N VAL A 179 17.65 -2.87 7.97
CA VAL A 179 17.53 -4.19 8.61
C VAL A 179 16.33 -4.24 9.57
N ALA A 180 16.07 -3.19 10.34
CA ALA A 180 14.90 -3.12 11.21
C ALA A 180 13.58 -3.15 10.41
N LEU A 181 13.53 -2.47 9.25
CA LEU A 181 12.37 -2.52 8.36
C LEU A 181 12.15 -3.92 7.80
N TRP A 182 13.22 -4.59 7.35
CA TRP A 182 13.16 -5.96 6.85
C TRP A 182 12.70 -6.98 7.88
N GLU A 183 13.17 -6.86 9.13
CA GLU A 183 12.69 -7.68 10.24
C GLU A 183 11.18 -7.50 10.43
N VAL A 184 10.71 -6.24 10.51
CA VAL A 184 9.29 -5.93 10.71
C VAL A 184 8.40 -6.46 9.60
N VAL A 185 8.77 -6.29 8.32
CA VAL A 185 7.91 -6.72 7.20
C VAL A 185 7.93 -8.25 7.01
N SER A 186 9.00 -8.93 7.43
CA SER A 186 9.15 -10.37 7.22
C SER A 186 8.60 -11.23 8.35
N GLU A 187 8.48 -10.69 9.56
CA GLU A 187 7.96 -11.39 10.73
C GLU A 187 6.42 -11.42 10.77
N THR A 188 5.86 -12.40 11.47
CA THR A 188 4.40 -12.57 11.64
C THR A 188 3.93 -12.19 13.05
N GLY A 189 4.85 -12.11 14.00
CA GLY A 189 4.62 -11.73 15.40
C GLY A 189 5.00 -10.28 15.70
N THR A 190 5.29 -10.01 16.97
CA THR A 190 5.77 -8.70 17.47
C THR A 190 7.09 -8.80 18.24
N ASP A 191 7.67 -10.01 18.28
CA ASP A 191 8.95 -10.30 18.90
C ASP A 191 10.07 -10.12 17.86
N PHE A 192 10.42 -8.87 17.60
CA PHE A 192 11.39 -8.51 16.56
C PHE A 192 12.84 -8.65 17.04
N SER A 193 13.70 -9.28 16.23
CA SER A 193 15.14 -9.40 16.50
C SER A 193 15.96 -9.57 15.22
N ALA A 194 16.92 -8.68 14.99
CA ALA A 194 17.85 -8.80 13.87
C ALA A 194 18.88 -9.95 14.02
N ASN A 195 18.87 -10.67 15.15
CA ASN A 195 19.81 -11.76 15.46
C ASN A 195 19.19 -13.16 15.41
N CYS A 196 17.86 -13.28 15.38
CA CYS A 196 17.17 -14.56 15.43
C CYS A 196 15.72 -14.41 14.97
N GLY A 197 15.10 -15.53 14.59
CA GLY A 197 13.70 -15.54 14.17
C GLY A 197 13.59 -16.01 12.73
N ARG A 198 12.56 -15.55 12.03
CA ARG A 198 12.37 -15.86 10.61
C ARG A 198 13.35 -15.08 9.72
N PHE A 199 13.65 -13.85 10.10
CA PHE A 199 14.69 -13.03 9.51
C PHE A 199 15.79 -12.81 10.55
N TYR A 200 17.03 -12.81 10.09
CA TYR A 200 18.16 -12.32 10.86
C TYR A 200 19.32 -11.99 9.92
N ILE A 201 20.30 -11.26 10.42
CA ILE A 201 21.50 -10.91 9.67
C ILE A 201 22.77 -11.47 10.29
N THR A 202 23.79 -11.65 9.46
CA THR A 202 25.15 -11.99 9.86
C THR A 202 26.16 -11.13 9.11
N GLY A 203 27.45 -11.25 9.45
CA GLY A 203 28.54 -10.52 8.79
C GLY A 203 28.74 -9.07 9.25
N ASN A 204 27.81 -8.51 10.04
CA ASN A 204 27.94 -7.16 10.59
C ASN A 204 27.19 -6.99 11.93
N ASN A 205 27.85 -7.34 13.04
CA ASN A 205 27.23 -7.27 14.37
C ASN A 205 26.86 -5.83 14.78
N GLY A 206 27.60 -4.82 14.32
CA GLY A 206 27.31 -3.42 14.64
C GLY A 206 25.95 -2.97 14.08
N VAL A 207 25.65 -3.36 12.84
CA VAL A 207 24.33 -3.12 12.22
C VAL A 207 23.23 -3.86 12.98
N ALA A 208 23.46 -5.12 13.35
CA ALA A 208 22.49 -5.90 14.12
C ALA A 208 22.20 -5.28 15.49
N THR A 209 23.22 -4.79 16.21
CA THR A 209 23.05 -4.11 17.50
C THR A 209 22.21 -2.84 17.35
N ASP A 210 22.55 -1.97 16.39
CA ASP A 210 21.82 -0.72 16.17
C ASP A 210 20.37 -0.98 15.72
N ALA A 211 20.14 -1.99 14.86
CA ALA A 211 18.80 -2.38 14.42
C ALA A 211 17.95 -2.89 15.60
N ASN A 212 18.52 -3.74 16.46
CA ASN A 212 17.82 -4.22 17.66
C ASN A 212 17.48 -3.10 18.66
N ALA A 213 18.27 -2.03 18.72
CA ALA A 213 17.93 -0.87 19.53
C ALA A 213 16.67 -0.15 19.01
N MET A 214 16.54 -0.01 17.67
CA MET A 214 15.33 0.56 17.05
C MET A 214 14.11 -0.35 17.24
N LEU A 215 14.29 -1.67 17.09
CA LEU A 215 13.24 -2.66 17.29
C LEU A 215 12.78 -2.71 18.76
N ALA A 216 13.70 -2.60 19.72
CA ALA A 216 13.35 -2.56 21.14
C ALA A 216 12.52 -1.32 21.51
N ASP A 217 12.84 -0.14 20.93
CA ASP A 217 12.02 1.06 21.10
C ASP A 217 10.62 0.88 20.49
N LEU A 218 10.52 0.30 19.29
CA LEU A 218 9.24 -0.07 18.68
C LEU A 218 8.43 -1.01 19.57
N THR A 219 9.01 -2.12 20.05
CA THR A 219 8.34 -3.08 20.94
C THR A 219 7.89 -2.43 22.25
N SER A 220 8.70 -1.52 22.82
CA SER A 220 8.31 -0.75 24.00
C SER A 220 7.07 0.10 23.77
N ARG A 221 6.83 0.56 22.54
CA ARG A 221 5.66 1.38 22.18
C ARG A 221 4.44 0.54 21.86
N ILE A 222 4.62 -0.58 21.17
CA ILE A 222 3.54 -1.56 20.94
C ILE A 222 2.91 -1.98 22.28
N ASN A 223 3.74 -2.17 23.30
CA ASN A 223 3.29 -2.58 24.64
C ASN A 223 2.75 -1.41 25.50
N ASN A 224 2.79 -0.17 25.01
CA ASN A 224 2.30 1.00 25.74
C ASN A 224 0.97 1.51 25.16
N PRO A 225 -0.18 1.24 25.83
CA PRO A 225 -1.50 1.60 25.33
C PRO A 225 -1.76 3.11 25.25
N ASN A 226 -0.89 3.94 25.85
CA ASN A 226 -1.03 5.40 25.86
C ASN A 226 -0.24 6.09 24.73
N THR A 227 0.40 5.34 23.83
CA THR A 227 1.15 5.94 22.73
C THR A 227 0.27 6.08 21.49
N ASP A 228 0.06 7.33 21.06
CA ASP A 228 -0.64 7.68 19.82
C ASP A 228 0.27 7.40 18.61
N TRP A 229 0.65 6.14 18.41
CA TRP A 229 1.48 5.76 17.26
C TRP A 229 0.67 5.69 15.96
N GLN A 230 -0.66 5.67 16.04
CA GLN A 230 -1.56 5.62 14.89
C GLN A 230 -1.55 6.93 14.07
N THR A 231 -1.11 8.05 14.65
CA THR A 231 -1.04 9.34 13.95
C THR A 231 0.09 9.42 12.91
N TRP A 232 1.06 8.50 12.93
CA TRP A 232 2.22 8.56 12.02
C TRP A 232 1.96 8.04 10.60
N ASN A 233 0.76 7.51 10.34
CA ASN A 233 0.40 6.89 9.06
C ASN A 233 0.43 7.89 7.87
N GLY A 234 0.39 9.21 8.13
CA GLY A 234 0.39 10.23 7.07
C GLY A 234 1.76 10.61 6.50
N SER A 235 2.88 10.25 7.15
CA SER A 235 4.22 10.74 6.78
C SER A 235 5.05 9.75 5.96
N VAL A 236 4.50 8.57 5.64
CA VAL A 236 5.21 7.51 4.93
C VAL A 236 4.33 6.95 3.83
N ALA A 237 4.90 6.76 2.65
CA ALA A 237 4.25 6.11 1.52
C ALA A 237 5.10 4.95 1.02
N ILE A 238 4.44 3.96 0.41
CA ILE A 238 5.10 2.86 -0.28
C ILE A 238 4.99 3.10 -1.79
N LEU A 239 6.14 3.16 -2.46
CA LEU A 239 6.23 3.12 -3.91
C LEU A 239 6.19 1.65 -4.33
N HIS A 240 5.00 1.18 -4.68
CA HIS A 240 4.76 -0.22 -5.02
C HIS A 240 5.01 -0.49 -6.50
N SER A 241 5.70 -1.58 -6.83
CA SER A 241 5.87 -2.06 -8.19
C SER A 241 5.52 -3.55 -8.32
N PRO A 242 4.78 -3.96 -9.37
CA PRO A 242 4.49 -5.38 -9.59
C PRO A 242 5.69 -6.19 -10.10
N THR A 243 6.76 -5.52 -10.54
CA THR A 243 7.93 -6.16 -11.18
C THR A 243 9.27 -5.76 -10.58
N ALA A 244 9.27 -4.90 -9.57
CA ALA A 244 10.46 -4.42 -8.89
C ALA A 244 10.19 -4.26 -7.39
N GLN A 245 11.27 -4.10 -6.64
CA GLN A 245 11.24 -3.91 -5.20
C GLN A 245 10.40 -2.70 -4.78
N ASP A 246 9.60 -2.89 -3.74
CA ASP A 246 8.83 -1.82 -3.11
C ASP A 246 9.72 -0.96 -2.20
N PHE A 247 9.47 0.35 -2.22
CA PHE A 247 10.25 1.33 -1.47
C PHE A 247 9.39 2.13 -0.50
N ALA A 248 9.78 2.19 0.77
CA ALA A 248 9.23 3.14 1.73
C ALA A 248 9.94 4.49 1.59
N VAL A 249 9.16 5.56 1.48
CA VAL A 249 9.65 6.94 1.39
C VAL A 249 8.92 7.83 2.40
N LEU A 250 9.61 8.84 2.94
CA LEU A 250 8.97 9.89 3.72
C LEU A 250 8.20 10.83 2.78
N THR A 251 6.92 11.04 3.04
CA THR A 251 6.10 12.03 2.34
C THR A 251 6.34 13.39 2.97
N PHE A 252 6.94 14.33 2.22
CA PHE A 252 7.21 15.67 2.73
C PHE A 252 5.97 16.57 2.63
N GLY A 253 4.88 16.24 3.32
CA GLY A 253 3.75 17.16 3.58
C GLY A 253 3.09 17.82 2.37
N THR A 254 3.48 17.47 1.14
CA THR A 254 2.72 17.79 -0.04
C THR A 254 1.60 16.78 -0.05
N ASP A 255 0.49 17.14 0.58
CA ASP A 255 -0.81 16.59 0.21
C ASP A 255 -0.87 16.68 -1.31
N VAL A 256 -0.46 15.60 -2.00
CA VAL A 256 -0.65 15.48 -3.43
C VAL A 256 -2.15 15.57 -3.55
N PRO A 257 -2.72 16.64 -4.14
CA PRO A 257 -4.16 16.75 -4.22
C PRO A 257 -4.61 15.50 -4.95
N GLU A 258 -5.28 14.61 -4.23
CA GLU A 258 -5.72 13.37 -4.82
C GLU A 258 -6.42 13.74 -6.12
N PRO A 259 -6.19 13.05 -7.25
CA PRO A 259 -6.83 13.40 -8.52
C PRO A 259 -8.35 13.59 -8.35
N ALA A 260 -8.93 12.87 -7.40
CA ALA A 260 -10.30 13.03 -6.92
C ALA A 260 -10.61 14.43 -6.35
N THR A 261 -9.78 15.02 -5.49
CA THR A 261 -10.03 16.38 -4.95
C THR A 261 -9.96 17.45 -6.05
N MET A 262 -9.04 17.34 -7.00
CA MET A 262 -9.00 18.25 -8.16
C MET A 262 -10.22 18.07 -9.06
N ALA A 263 -10.64 16.83 -9.32
CA ALA A 263 -11.84 16.55 -10.09
C ALA A 263 -13.10 17.06 -9.37
N LEU A 264 -13.21 16.86 -8.06
CA LEU A 264 -14.34 17.29 -7.25
C LEU A 264 -14.40 18.83 -7.17
N LEU A 265 -13.24 19.49 -7.08
CA LEU A 265 -13.14 20.94 -7.14
C LEU A 265 -13.53 21.48 -8.53
N ALA A 266 -13.13 20.82 -9.61
CA ALA A 266 -13.54 21.17 -10.97
C ALA A 266 -15.06 20.99 -11.18
N VAL A 267 -15.63 19.88 -10.70
CA VAL A 267 -17.08 19.61 -10.75
C VAL A 267 -17.84 20.64 -9.91
N GLY A 268 -17.34 20.98 -8.72
CA GLY A 268 -17.90 22.04 -7.87
C GLY A 268 -17.90 23.40 -8.56
N ALA A 269 -16.81 23.76 -9.23
CA ALA A 269 -16.69 25.01 -9.99
C ALA A 269 -17.70 25.07 -11.15
N ILE A 270 -17.87 23.98 -11.92
CA ILE A 270 -18.88 23.89 -12.99
C ILE A 270 -20.29 24.06 -12.42
N GLY A 271 -20.59 23.44 -11.28
CA GLY A 271 -21.88 23.59 -10.59
C GLY A 271 -22.20 25.04 -10.19
N LEU A 272 -21.21 25.78 -9.70
CA LEU A 272 -21.36 27.20 -9.33
C LEU A 272 -21.59 28.10 -10.56
N LEU A 273 -20.85 27.87 -11.65
CA LEU A 273 -21.05 28.60 -12.91
C LEU A 273 -22.45 28.37 -13.47
N TYR A 274 -22.93 27.12 -13.42
CA TYR A 274 -24.28 26.78 -13.88
C TYR A 274 -25.37 27.52 -13.08
N LYS A 275 -25.21 27.61 -11.75
CA LYS A 275 -26.15 28.34 -10.88
C LYS A 275 -26.19 29.83 -11.22
N ARG A 276 -25.03 30.45 -11.49
CA ARG A 276 -24.94 31.88 -11.86
C ARG A 276 -25.66 32.18 -13.18
N HIS A 277 -25.55 31.31 -14.18
CA HIS A 277 -26.24 31.47 -15.45
C HIS A 277 -27.77 31.42 -15.35
N ARG A 278 -28.33 30.66 -14.39
CA ARG A 278 -29.78 30.62 -14.17
C ARG A 278 -30.32 31.85 -13.46
N ALA A 279 -29.56 32.44 -12.53
CA ALA A 279 -29.98 33.63 -11.81
C ALA A 279 -30.13 34.88 -12.71
N GLY A 280 -29.37 34.97 -13.81
CA GLY A 280 -29.42 36.10 -14.74
C GLY A 280 -30.55 36.08 -15.78
N ARG A 281 -31.45 35.08 -15.77
CA ARG A 281 -32.54 34.93 -16.77
C ARG A 281 -33.94 35.31 -16.25
N ILE A 282 -34.04 35.90 -15.05
CA ILE A 282 -35.32 36.30 -14.42
C ILE A 282 -35.43 37.84 -14.34
N GLY A 283 -34.85 38.55 -15.31
CA GLY A 283 -34.92 40.02 -15.42
C GLY A 283 -35.45 40.43 -16.77
#